data_AF-A0A250J7Y3-F1
#
_entry.id   AF-A0A250J7Y3-F1
#
_cell.length_a   1.000
_cell.length_b   1.000
_cell.length_c   1.000
_cell.angle_alpha   90.00
_cell.angle_beta   90.00
_cell.angle_gamma   90.00
#
_symmetry.space_group_name_H-M   'P 1'
#
loop_
_entity.id
_entity.type
_entity.pdbx_description
1 polymer ?
#
loop_
_entity_poly.entity_id
_entity_poly.type
_entity_poly.pdbx_seq_one_letter_code
_entity_poly.pdbx_strand_id
1 'polypeptide(L)'
;MSRVNKNRSSSSRAPPKRRLEPRQKVRNSNLGKVDSQVDALRDNGDFADARKVIEDALTAEVVPHYQEQLEIRLDYLATFETIFLTGQVEQDFHPWGQIRALALRVQRGKTLELRDDLRDFLRRTAPTVAISETETEESLRIVGGTEALLAVMLKRMDDGKQRLSQALHRMIRCQEAGDLEGARHQLRTVLAVEIVPQYRRMAEENLRSLDVLPSAS
;
A
#
# COMPACT_ATOMS: atom_id res chain seq x y z
N MET A 1 61.81 -13.71 -27.00
CA MET A 1 61.69 -12.93 -25.73
C MET A 1 60.26 -12.38 -25.70
N SER A 2 59.22 -13.01 -25.13
CA SER A 2 58.93 -13.48 -23.77
C SER A 2 58.75 -12.36 -22.72
N ARG A 3 57.55 -12.38 -22.11
CA ARG A 3 57.03 -11.70 -20.88
C ARG A 3 56.43 -10.29 -21.00
N VAL A 4 55.39 -9.86 -20.24
CA VAL A 4 54.24 -10.45 -19.52
C VAL A 4 53.35 -9.27 -19.06
N ASN A 5 52.04 -9.44 -19.22
CA ASN A 5 50.83 -8.92 -18.56
C ASN A 5 50.89 -8.08 -17.24
N LYS A 6 49.96 -7.10 -17.12
CA LYS A 6 49.13 -6.63 -15.95
C LYS A 6 48.79 -5.14 -16.12
N ASN A 7 47.61 -4.56 -15.85
CA ASN A 7 46.38 -5.00 -15.20
C ASN A 7 45.23 -4.02 -15.58
N ARG A 8 44.01 -4.56 -15.70
CA ARG A 8 42.74 -3.82 -15.60
C ARG A 8 42.54 -3.32 -14.16
N SER A 9 41.89 -2.17 -13.99
CA SER A 9 41.03 -1.86 -12.84
C SER A 9 40.13 -0.66 -13.16
N SER A 10 39.06 -0.90 -13.91
CA SER A 10 37.88 -0.03 -13.95
C SER A 10 37.10 -0.24 -12.64
N SER A 11 37.38 0.61 -11.65
CA SER A 11 36.65 0.65 -10.38
C SER A 11 35.26 1.22 -10.60
N SER A 12 34.27 0.34 -10.85
CA SER A 12 32.85 0.66 -10.76
C SER A 12 32.50 0.98 -9.30
N ARG A 13 32.45 2.27 -8.97
CA ARG A 13 32.06 2.77 -7.65
C ARG A 13 30.54 2.71 -7.55
N ALA A 14 30.01 1.84 -6.71
CA ALA A 14 28.58 1.83 -6.38
C ALA A 14 28.16 3.24 -5.91
N PRO A 15 26.99 3.76 -6.34
CA PRO A 15 26.57 5.09 -5.94
C PRO A 15 26.37 5.14 -4.42
N PRO A 16 26.80 6.22 -3.74
CA PRO A 16 26.61 6.36 -2.31
C PRO A 16 25.11 6.38 -1.99
N LYS A 17 24.69 5.62 -0.96
CA LYS A 17 23.34 5.69 -0.40
C LYS A 17 23.03 7.15 -0.04
N ARG A 18 22.15 7.82 -0.79
CA ARG A 18 21.76 9.22 -0.54
C ARG A 18 21.15 9.31 0.85
N ARG A 19 21.89 9.90 1.80
CA ARG A 19 21.38 10.25 3.12
C ARG A 19 20.44 11.44 2.93
N LEU A 20 19.17 11.28 3.27
CA LEU A 20 18.19 12.36 3.19
C LEU A 20 18.60 13.49 4.15
N GLU A 21 18.52 14.73 3.67
CA GLU A 21 18.80 15.91 4.49
C GLU A 21 17.83 15.99 5.68
N PRO A 22 18.26 16.48 6.87
CA PRO A 22 17.42 16.53 8.07
C PRO A 22 16.06 17.19 7.87
N ARG A 23 16.00 18.27 7.07
CA ARG A 23 14.74 18.97 6.73
C ARG A 23 13.80 18.13 5.88
N GLN A 24 14.35 17.33 4.97
CA GLN A 24 13.57 16.42 4.13
C GLN A 24 13.03 15.24 4.95
N LYS A 25 13.82 14.73 5.89
CA LYS A 25 13.39 13.68 6.82
C LYS A 25 12.23 14.14 7.73
N VAL A 26 12.29 15.36 8.26
CA VAL A 26 11.21 15.95 9.09
C VAL A 26 9.94 16.14 8.27
N ARG A 27 10.03 16.65 7.04
CA ARG A 27 8.86 16.80 6.16
C ARG A 27 8.22 15.48 5.76
N ASN A 28 9.02 14.47 5.40
CA ASN A 28 8.50 13.12 5.15
C ASN A 28 7.77 12.57 6.39
N SER A 29 8.28 12.86 7.58
CA SER A 29 7.61 12.48 8.84
C SER A 29 6.30 13.23 9.06
N ASN A 30 6.19 14.49 8.63
CA ASN A 30 4.95 15.26 8.75
C ASN A 30 3.89 14.78 7.75
N LEU A 31 4.28 14.52 6.50
CA LEU A 31 3.37 13.94 5.50
C LEU A 31 2.85 12.57 5.96
N GLY A 32 3.71 11.71 6.53
CA GLY A 32 3.26 10.43 7.09
C GLY A 32 2.27 10.55 8.26
N LYS A 33 2.33 11.63 9.04
CA LYS A 33 1.35 11.92 10.11
C LYS A 33 0.01 12.38 9.53
N VAL A 34 0.05 13.29 8.55
CA VAL A 34 -1.13 13.74 7.80
C VAL A 34 -1.85 12.53 7.21
N ASP A 35 -1.11 11.64 6.53
CA ASP A 35 -1.65 10.43 5.93
C ASP A 35 -2.35 9.53 6.93
N SER A 36 -1.72 9.29 8.08
CA SER A 36 -2.28 8.44 9.13
C SER A 36 -3.56 9.03 9.72
N GLN A 37 -3.59 10.35 9.91
CA GLN A 37 -4.77 11.06 10.44
C GLN A 37 -5.92 11.06 9.42
N VAL A 38 -5.62 11.36 8.15
CA VAL A 38 -6.60 11.33 7.05
C VAL A 38 -7.18 9.93 6.88
N ASP A 39 -6.34 8.88 6.89
CA ASP A 39 -6.81 7.49 6.78
C ASP A 39 -7.75 7.13 7.93
N ALA A 40 -7.42 7.52 9.17
CA ALA A 40 -8.27 7.26 10.33
C ALA A 40 -9.63 7.97 10.25
N LEU A 41 -9.64 9.26 9.87
CA LEU A 41 -10.88 10.03 9.70
C LEU A 41 -11.73 9.49 8.55
N ARG A 42 -11.11 9.18 7.40
CA ARG A 42 -11.79 8.57 6.26
C ARG A 42 -12.42 7.23 6.63
N ASP A 43 -11.69 6.37 7.35
CA ASP A 43 -12.19 5.05 7.74
C ASP A 43 -13.30 5.15 8.82
N ASN A 44 -13.36 6.27 9.53
CA ASN A 44 -14.50 6.63 10.39
C ASN A 44 -15.69 7.23 9.62
N GLY A 45 -15.52 7.58 8.33
CA GLY A 45 -16.52 8.25 7.51
C GLY A 45 -16.53 9.78 7.69
N ASP A 46 -15.55 10.34 8.39
CA ASP A 46 -15.44 11.78 8.70
C ASP A 46 -14.70 12.51 7.57
N PHE A 47 -15.27 12.51 6.36
CA PHE A 47 -14.62 13.07 5.17
C PHE A 47 -14.36 14.57 5.25
N ALA A 48 -15.22 15.33 5.94
CA ALA A 48 -15.05 16.76 6.15
C ALA A 48 -13.79 17.07 6.98
N ASP A 49 -13.60 16.37 8.09
CA ASP A 49 -12.41 16.52 8.93
C ASP A 49 -11.16 15.99 8.24
N ALA A 50 -11.28 14.87 7.50
CA ALA A 50 -10.18 14.35 6.70
C ALA A 50 -9.71 15.37 5.65
N ARG A 51 -10.64 16.03 4.96
CA ARG A 51 -10.37 17.07 3.97
C ARG A 51 -9.69 18.28 4.60
N LYS A 52 -10.22 18.75 5.72
CA LYS A 52 -9.66 19.88 6.48
C LYS A 52 -8.21 19.64 6.88
N VAL A 53 -7.87 18.43 7.32
CA VAL A 53 -6.48 18.07 7.66
C VAL A 53 -5.54 18.25 6.46
N ILE A 54 -5.98 17.91 5.25
CA ILE A 54 -5.17 18.07 4.03
C ILE A 54 -5.08 19.55 3.63
N GLU A 55 -6.18 20.31 3.71
CA GLU A 55 -6.22 21.75 3.41
C GLU A 55 -5.33 22.57 4.35
N ASP A 56 -5.36 22.26 5.65
CA ASP A 56 -4.50 22.86 6.66
C ASP A 56 -3.02 22.55 6.36
N ALA A 57 -2.72 21.30 5.96
CA ALA A 57 -1.37 20.89 5.55
C ALA A 57 -0.91 21.59 4.26
N LEU A 58 -1.80 21.78 3.29
CA LEU A 58 -1.53 22.50 2.03
C LEU A 58 -1.19 23.96 2.30
N THR A 59 -1.95 24.61 3.19
CA THR A 59 -1.73 25.99 3.62
C THR A 59 -0.37 26.19 4.29
N ALA A 60 0.08 25.19 5.07
CA ALA A 60 1.36 25.23 5.76
C ALA A 60 2.56 24.81 4.89
N GLU A 61 2.33 24.13 3.77
CA GLU A 61 3.39 23.60 2.92
C GLU A 61 3.84 24.62 1.87
N VAL A 62 5.16 24.78 1.75
CA VAL A 62 5.82 25.74 0.85
C VAL A 62 6.70 25.07 -0.20
N VAL A 63 6.85 23.74 -0.14
CA VAL A 63 7.58 22.97 -1.15
C VAL A 63 6.61 22.46 -2.21
N PRO A 64 6.78 22.86 -3.47
CA PRO A 64 5.84 22.50 -4.56
C PRO A 64 5.59 21.00 -4.69
N HIS A 65 6.65 20.18 -4.54
CA HIS A 65 6.49 18.72 -4.62
C HIS A 65 5.53 18.17 -3.55
N TYR A 66 5.55 18.69 -2.33
CA TYR A 66 4.64 18.19 -1.27
C TYR A 66 3.25 18.82 -1.39
N GLN A 67 3.13 20.03 -1.95
CA GLN A 67 1.82 20.61 -2.30
C GLN A 67 1.11 19.73 -3.32
N GLU A 68 1.80 19.34 -4.40
CA GLU A 68 1.26 18.42 -5.43
C GLU A 68 0.81 17.09 -4.82
N GLN A 69 1.58 16.52 -3.86
CA GLN A 69 1.18 15.28 -3.17
C GLN A 69 -0.10 15.46 -2.33
N LEU A 70 -0.28 16.63 -1.70
CA LEU A 70 -1.48 16.94 -0.92
C LEU A 70 -2.70 17.20 -1.82
N GLU A 71 -2.50 17.84 -2.98
CA GLU A 71 -3.56 18.01 -4.00
C GLU A 71 -4.04 16.66 -4.52
N ILE A 72 -3.12 15.75 -4.87
CA ILE A 72 -3.45 14.37 -5.25
C ILE A 72 -4.23 13.67 -4.13
N ARG A 73 -3.89 13.95 -2.86
CA ARG A 73 -4.62 13.38 -1.71
C ARG A 73 -6.03 13.94 -1.58
N LEU A 74 -6.24 15.23 -1.86
CA LEU A 74 -7.58 15.84 -1.89
C LEU A 74 -8.45 15.22 -2.98
N ASP A 75 -7.91 15.10 -4.19
CA ASP A 75 -8.62 14.48 -5.32
C ASP A 75 -8.97 13.02 -5.00
N TYR A 76 -8.00 12.27 -4.44
CA TYR A 76 -8.24 10.89 -4.03
C TYR A 76 -9.36 10.79 -2.98
N LEU A 77 -9.36 11.67 -1.97
CA LEU A 77 -10.39 11.69 -0.92
C LEU A 77 -11.77 12.06 -1.50
N ALA A 78 -11.83 13.00 -2.43
CA ALA A 78 -13.08 13.43 -3.06
C ALA A 78 -13.71 12.32 -3.91
N THR A 79 -12.91 11.59 -4.71
CA THR A 79 -13.42 10.43 -5.46
C THR A 79 -13.82 9.29 -4.53
N PHE A 80 -13.02 9.02 -3.47
CA PHE A 80 -13.38 8.03 -2.46
C PHE A 80 -14.73 8.35 -1.80
N GLU A 81 -14.95 9.60 -1.40
CA GLU A 81 -16.20 10.07 -0.80
C GLU A 81 -17.37 9.91 -1.78
N THR A 82 -17.17 10.25 -3.06
CA THR A 82 -18.18 10.03 -4.11
C THR A 82 -18.61 8.57 -4.17
N ILE A 83 -17.67 7.63 -4.27
CA ILE A 83 -17.95 6.18 -4.30
C ILE A 83 -18.67 5.74 -3.03
N PHE A 84 -18.24 6.22 -1.86
CA PHE A 84 -18.89 5.92 -0.59
C PHE A 84 -20.34 6.42 -0.57
N LEU A 85 -20.62 7.61 -1.11
CA LEU A 85 -21.94 8.24 -1.12
C LEU A 85 -22.88 7.66 -2.17
N THR A 86 -22.38 7.25 -3.34
CA THR A 86 -23.21 6.76 -4.46
C THR A 86 -23.28 5.23 -4.52
N GLY A 87 -22.25 4.52 -4.04
CA GLY A 87 -22.08 3.09 -4.28
C GLY A 87 -21.75 2.74 -5.74
N GLN A 88 -21.28 3.73 -6.52
CA GLN A 88 -20.86 3.56 -7.91
C GLN A 88 -19.36 3.34 -8.02
N VAL A 89 -18.95 2.51 -8.99
CA VAL A 89 -17.54 2.31 -9.31
C VAL A 89 -17.09 3.38 -10.30
N GLU A 90 -15.88 3.87 -10.12
CA GLU A 90 -15.24 4.89 -10.93
C GLU A 90 -14.09 4.25 -11.72
N GLN A 91 -14.08 4.47 -13.04
CA GLN A 91 -13.17 3.79 -13.96
C GLN A 91 -11.68 4.11 -13.67
N ASP A 92 -11.38 5.37 -13.39
CA ASP A 92 -10.00 5.86 -13.23
C ASP A 92 -9.55 5.89 -11.76
N PHE A 93 -10.30 5.27 -10.85
CA PHE A 93 -9.95 5.20 -9.44
C PHE A 93 -9.31 3.86 -9.05
N HIS A 94 -8.32 3.92 -8.16
CA HIS A 94 -7.56 2.75 -7.73
C HIS A 94 -8.50 1.65 -7.19
N PRO A 95 -8.47 0.41 -7.72
CA PRO A 95 -9.46 -0.63 -7.39
C PRO A 95 -9.59 -0.91 -5.89
N TRP A 96 -8.48 -0.97 -5.16
CA TRP A 96 -8.52 -1.21 -3.71
C TRP A 96 -9.08 -0.01 -2.92
N GLY A 97 -8.95 1.20 -3.46
CA GLY A 97 -9.60 2.38 -2.90
C GLY A 97 -11.12 2.28 -3.02
N GLN A 98 -11.60 1.84 -4.18
CA GLN A 98 -13.03 1.59 -4.41
C GLN A 98 -13.58 0.50 -3.49
N ILE A 99 -12.87 -0.63 -3.34
CA ILE A 99 -13.26 -1.71 -2.42
C ILE A 99 -13.43 -1.19 -1.00
N ARG A 100 -12.47 -0.38 -0.52
CA ARG A 100 -12.57 0.20 0.83
C ARG A 100 -13.76 1.15 0.96
N ALA A 101 -14.01 2.01 -0.03
CA ALA A 101 -15.15 2.93 -0.01
C ALA A 101 -16.50 2.17 0.00
N LEU A 102 -16.63 1.15 -0.85
CA LEU A 102 -17.83 0.31 -0.92
C LEU A 102 -18.04 -0.54 0.34
N ALA A 103 -16.97 -1.13 0.88
CA ALA A 103 -17.03 -1.87 2.14
C ALA A 103 -17.41 -0.95 3.31
N LEU A 104 -16.83 0.25 3.39
CA LEU A 104 -17.18 1.25 4.40
C LEU A 104 -18.65 1.68 4.28
N ARG A 105 -19.16 1.87 3.04
CA ARG A 105 -20.57 2.19 2.79
C ARG A 105 -21.49 1.14 3.42
N VAL A 106 -21.24 -0.13 3.15
CA VAL A 106 -22.01 -1.26 3.68
C VAL A 106 -21.90 -1.32 5.21
N GLN A 107 -20.70 -1.15 5.77
CA GLN A 107 -20.49 -1.13 7.23
C GLN A 107 -21.24 0.01 7.93
N ARG A 108 -21.48 1.12 7.23
CA ARG A 108 -22.29 2.26 7.72
C ARG A 108 -23.79 2.06 7.48
N GLY A 109 -24.22 0.86 7.10
CA GLY A 109 -25.63 0.50 6.90
C GLY A 109 -26.26 1.10 5.65
N LYS A 110 -25.46 1.64 4.72
CA LYS A 110 -25.97 2.17 3.46
C LYS A 110 -26.14 1.03 2.46
N THR A 111 -27.23 1.08 1.69
CA THR A 111 -27.55 0.07 0.68
C THR A 111 -26.55 0.08 -0.46
N LEU A 112 -26.24 -1.11 -0.99
CA LEU A 112 -25.38 -1.29 -2.15
C LEU A 112 -26.12 -2.18 -3.17
N GLU A 113 -26.40 -1.62 -4.34
CA GLU A 113 -27.08 -2.35 -5.41
C GLU A 113 -26.06 -3.09 -6.28
N LEU A 114 -26.27 -4.41 -6.46
CA LEU A 114 -25.45 -5.24 -7.33
C LEU A 114 -25.83 -5.05 -8.80
N ARG A 115 -25.33 -3.96 -9.37
CA ARG A 115 -25.40 -3.64 -10.79
C ARG A 115 -24.31 -4.35 -11.59
N ASP A 116 -24.41 -4.34 -12.92
CA ASP A 116 -23.47 -5.04 -13.81
C ASP A 116 -22.05 -4.46 -13.76
N ASP A 117 -21.91 -3.13 -13.65
CA ASP A 117 -20.64 -2.43 -13.47
C ASP A 117 -19.92 -2.90 -12.19
N LEU A 118 -20.66 -2.96 -11.07
CA LEU A 118 -20.14 -3.42 -9.79
C LEU A 118 -19.79 -4.91 -9.83
N ARG A 119 -20.64 -5.74 -10.45
CA ARG A 119 -20.40 -7.17 -10.63
C ARG A 119 -19.09 -7.43 -11.40
N ASP A 120 -18.92 -6.76 -12.52
CA ASP A 120 -17.72 -6.89 -13.35
C ASP A 120 -16.48 -6.34 -12.64
N PHE A 121 -16.62 -5.25 -11.90
CA PHE A 121 -15.56 -4.72 -11.05
C PHE A 121 -15.11 -5.73 -9.99
N LEU A 122 -16.05 -6.35 -9.27
CA LEU A 122 -15.74 -7.34 -8.24
C LEU A 122 -15.05 -8.58 -8.82
N ARG A 123 -15.52 -9.09 -9.97
CA ARG A 123 -14.88 -10.21 -10.69
C ARG A 123 -13.42 -9.92 -11.04
N ARG A 124 -13.14 -8.71 -11.55
CA ARG A 124 -11.77 -8.31 -11.91
C ARG A 124 -10.88 -8.08 -10.69
N THR A 125 -11.45 -7.60 -9.59
CA THR A 125 -10.67 -7.16 -8.42
C THR A 125 -10.46 -8.26 -7.38
N ALA A 126 -11.40 -9.19 -7.22
CA ALA A 126 -11.33 -10.29 -6.26
C ALA A 126 -10.03 -11.13 -6.36
N PRO A 127 -9.53 -11.50 -7.56
CA PRO A 127 -8.26 -12.22 -7.70
C PRO A 127 -7.04 -11.44 -7.19
N THR A 128 -7.09 -10.10 -7.21
CA THR A 128 -5.98 -9.25 -6.71
C THR A 128 -5.78 -9.38 -5.20
N VAL A 129 -6.80 -9.84 -4.48
CA VAL A 129 -6.78 -10.15 -3.03
C VAL A 129 -6.94 -11.66 -2.77
N ALA A 130 -6.51 -12.47 -3.75
CA ALA A 130 -6.47 -13.93 -3.69
C ALA A 130 -7.82 -14.63 -3.54
N ILE A 131 -8.93 -13.99 -3.91
CA ILE A 131 -10.25 -14.63 -3.95
C ILE A 131 -10.43 -15.22 -5.34
N SER A 132 -10.81 -16.50 -5.41
CA SER A 132 -11.02 -17.19 -6.67
C SER A 132 -12.28 -16.71 -7.40
N GLU A 133 -12.34 -16.98 -8.71
CA GLU A 133 -13.54 -16.73 -9.51
C GLU A 133 -14.75 -17.50 -8.95
N THR A 134 -14.56 -18.76 -8.55
CA THR A 134 -15.63 -19.58 -7.96
C THR A 134 -16.18 -18.97 -6.67
N GLU A 135 -15.31 -18.61 -5.71
CA GLU A 135 -15.73 -17.94 -4.47
C GLU A 135 -16.44 -16.62 -4.75
N THR A 136 -15.98 -15.88 -5.77
CA THR A 136 -16.58 -14.62 -6.20
C THR A 136 -17.99 -14.85 -6.73
N GLU A 137 -18.16 -15.76 -7.69
CA GLU A 137 -19.47 -16.05 -8.28
C GLU A 137 -20.47 -16.63 -7.28
N GLU A 138 -20.02 -17.47 -6.34
CA GLU A 138 -20.85 -17.98 -5.26
C GLU A 138 -21.36 -16.86 -4.36
N SER A 139 -20.47 -15.94 -3.97
CA SER A 139 -20.82 -14.77 -3.15
C SER A 139 -21.84 -13.88 -3.87
N LEU A 140 -21.68 -13.66 -5.17
CA LEU A 140 -22.57 -12.76 -5.93
C LEU A 140 -23.97 -13.33 -6.20
N ARG A 141 -24.20 -14.63 -5.99
CA ARG A 141 -25.52 -15.27 -6.16
C ARG A 141 -26.38 -15.26 -4.90
N ILE A 142 -25.77 -15.05 -3.74
CA ILE A 142 -26.44 -15.18 -2.43
C ILE A 142 -26.86 -13.79 -1.95
N VAL A 143 -28.04 -13.71 -1.31
CA VAL A 143 -28.51 -12.50 -0.64
C VAL A 143 -27.51 -12.09 0.46
N GLY A 144 -27.00 -10.87 0.41
CA GLY A 144 -25.97 -10.38 1.33
C GLY A 144 -24.54 -10.82 1.00
N GLY A 145 -24.35 -11.59 -0.08
CA GLY A 145 -23.04 -12.13 -0.42
C GLY A 145 -22.09 -11.10 -1.06
N THR A 146 -22.62 -10.03 -1.66
CA THR A 146 -21.79 -8.91 -2.16
C THR A 146 -21.11 -8.18 -0.99
N GLU A 147 -21.87 -7.94 0.07
CA GLU A 147 -21.43 -7.33 1.32
C GLU A 147 -20.39 -8.21 2.01
N ALA A 148 -20.64 -9.52 2.09
CA ALA A 148 -19.70 -10.49 2.63
C ALA A 148 -18.39 -10.52 1.83
N LEU A 149 -18.47 -10.51 0.49
CA LEU A 149 -17.31 -10.48 -0.39
C LEU A 149 -16.47 -9.23 -0.14
N LEU A 150 -17.09 -8.04 -0.13
CA LEU A 150 -16.40 -6.77 0.16
C LEU A 150 -15.70 -6.79 1.53
N ALA A 151 -16.35 -7.36 2.56
CA ALA A 151 -15.76 -7.49 3.89
C ALA A 151 -14.52 -8.40 3.88
N VAL A 152 -14.58 -9.54 3.17
CA VAL A 152 -13.42 -10.45 3.03
C VAL A 152 -12.29 -9.78 2.25
N MET A 153 -12.60 -9.09 1.15
CA MET A 153 -11.60 -8.36 0.36
C MET A 153 -10.89 -7.30 1.21
N LEU A 154 -11.65 -6.46 1.91
CA LEU A 154 -11.11 -5.44 2.80
C LEU A 154 -10.23 -6.06 3.90
N LYS A 155 -10.71 -7.13 4.55
CA LYS A 155 -9.96 -7.83 5.60
C LYS A 155 -8.62 -8.36 5.08
N ARG A 156 -8.59 -8.99 3.91
CA ARG A 156 -7.34 -9.51 3.31
C ARG A 156 -6.35 -8.39 2.99
N MET A 157 -6.87 -7.26 2.49
CA MET A 157 -6.05 -6.06 2.25
C MET A 157 -5.44 -5.53 3.56
N ASP A 158 -6.24 -5.36 4.60
CA ASP A 158 -5.78 -4.82 5.89
C ASP A 158 -4.79 -5.77 6.59
N ASP A 159 -5.12 -7.05 6.68
CA ASP A 159 -4.24 -8.06 7.29
C ASP A 159 -2.89 -8.11 6.55
N GLY A 160 -2.92 -8.03 5.22
CA GLY A 160 -1.72 -8.09 4.40
C GLY A 160 -0.86 -6.84 4.51
N LYS A 161 -1.46 -5.65 4.45
CA LYS A 161 -0.81 -4.36 4.72
C LYS A 161 -0.14 -4.38 6.09
N GLN A 162 -0.86 -4.81 7.12
CA GLN A 162 -0.37 -4.86 8.48
C GLN A 162 0.80 -5.83 8.64
N ARG A 163 0.66 -7.08 8.17
CA ARG A 163 1.74 -8.08 8.23
C ARG A 163 3.00 -7.60 7.53
N LEU A 164 2.87 -7.09 6.30
CA LEU A 164 4.00 -6.58 5.53
C LEU A 164 4.65 -5.37 6.20
N SER A 165 3.87 -4.36 6.62
CA SER A 165 4.40 -3.15 7.27
C SER A 165 5.16 -3.47 8.55
N GLN A 166 4.62 -4.36 9.40
CA GLN A 166 5.30 -4.78 10.62
C GLN A 166 6.62 -5.53 10.34
N ALA A 167 6.62 -6.42 9.34
CA ALA A 167 7.83 -7.13 8.94
C ALA A 167 8.90 -6.18 8.38
N LEU A 168 8.51 -5.20 7.56
CA LEU A 168 9.43 -4.18 7.04
C LEU A 168 10.04 -3.33 8.16
N HIS A 169 9.23 -2.90 9.15
CA HIS A 169 9.75 -2.19 10.32
C HIS A 169 10.75 -3.03 11.13
N ARG A 170 10.45 -4.33 11.34
CA ARG A 170 11.39 -5.24 12.03
C ARG A 170 12.64 -5.50 11.21
N MET A 171 12.50 -5.68 9.90
CA MET A 171 13.62 -5.85 8.96
C MET A 171 14.58 -4.67 9.02
N ILE A 172 14.08 -3.43 8.94
CA ILE A 172 14.91 -2.22 9.02
C ILE A 172 15.71 -2.19 10.33
N ARG A 173 15.07 -2.49 11.47
CA ARG A 173 15.76 -2.55 12.77
C ARG A 173 16.87 -3.61 12.80
N CYS A 174 16.65 -4.77 12.18
CA CYS A 174 17.68 -5.80 12.06
C CYS A 174 18.85 -5.29 11.20
N GLN A 175 18.58 -4.62 10.07
CA GLN A 175 19.63 -4.01 9.25
C GLN A 175 20.43 -2.95 10.00
N GLU A 176 19.77 -2.10 10.79
CA GLU A 176 20.41 -1.08 11.63
C GLU A 176 21.32 -1.71 12.70
N ALA A 177 20.96 -2.90 13.19
CA ALA A 177 21.76 -3.69 14.12
C ALA A 177 22.84 -4.57 13.44
N GLY A 178 22.91 -4.59 12.11
CA GLY A 178 23.81 -5.46 11.34
C GLY A 178 23.36 -6.92 11.20
N ASP A 179 22.18 -7.27 11.73
CA ASP A 179 21.59 -8.61 11.67
C ASP A 179 20.86 -8.83 10.33
N LEU A 180 21.62 -9.15 9.28
CA LEU A 180 21.05 -9.38 7.94
C LEU A 180 20.22 -10.66 7.85
N GLU A 181 20.57 -11.73 8.57
CA GLU A 181 19.74 -12.94 8.58
C GLU A 181 18.42 -12.72 9.33
N GLY A 182 18.44 -11.98 10.44
CA GLY A 182 17.22 -11.54 11.11
C GLY A 182 16.33 -10.70 10.18
N ALA A 183 16.93 -9.80 9.39
CA ALA A 183 16.20 -9.04 8.38
C ALA A 183 15.55 -9.94 7.32
N ARG A 184 16.28 -10.92 6.76
CA ARG A 184 15.74 -11.90 5.80
C ARG A 184 14.64 -12.75 6.41
N HIS A 185 14.81 -13.17 7.67
CA HIS A 185 13.83 -13.98 8.38
C HIS A 185 12.48 -13.27 8.49
N GLN A 186 12.44 -11.96 8.78
CA GLN A 186 11.18 -11.21 8.84
C GLN A 186 10.36 -11.32 7.55
N LEU A 187 11.01 -11.22 6.39
CA LEU A 187 10.32 -11.30 5.09
C LEU A 187 9.91 -12.74 4.74
N ARG A 188 10.76 -13.73 5.04
CA ARG A 188 10.44 -15.16 4.86
C ARG A 188 9.19 -15.55 5.68
N THR A 189 9.06 -15.02 6.89
CA THR A 189 7.88 -15.25 7.74
C THR A 189 6.60 -14.68 7.12
N VAL A 190 6.65 -13.51 6.48
CA VAL A 190 5.50 -12.98 5.73
C VAL A 190 5.17 -13.88 4.54
N LEU A 191 6.17 -14.29 3.76
CA LEU A 191 5.98 -15.12 2.55
C LEU A 191 5.40 -16.51 2.85
N ALA A 192 5.57 -17.01 4.07
CA ALA A 192 4.99 -18.28 4.51
C ALA A 192 3.47 -18.22 4.68
N VAL A 193 2.90 -17.04 4.95
CA VAL A 193 1.46 -16.90 5.30
C VAL A 193 0.70 -15.95 4.38
N GLU A 194 1.37 -15.02 3.71
CA GLU A 194 0.72 -14.06 2.83
C GLU A 194 0.23 -14.75 1.55
N ILE A 195 -1.03 -14.51 1.22
CA ILE A 195 -1.69 -15.04 0.02
C ILE A 195 -1.93 -13.96 -1.04
N VAL A 196 -2.05 -12.69 -0.63
CA VAL A 196 -2.34 -11.57 -1.52
C VAL A 196 -1.16 -11.33 -2.46
N PRO A 197 -1.32 -11.49 -3.78
CA PRO A 197 -0.21 -11.47 -4.73
C PRO A 197 0.66 -10.21 -4.66
N GLN A 198 0.04 -9.04 -4.47
CA GLN A 198 0.77 -7.77 -4.39
C GLN A 198 1.69 -7.72 -3.17
N TYR A 199 1.21 -8.11 -1.98
CA TYR A 199 2.03 -8.09 -0.76
C TYR A 199 3.13 -9.15 -0.77
N ARG A 200 2.88 -10.33 -1.35
CA ARG A 200 3.93 -11.34 -1.58
C ARG A 200 5.04 -10.77 -2.45
N ARG A 201 4.69 -10.15 -3.58
CA ARG A 201 5.65 -9.54 -4.50
C ARG A 201 6.51 -8.47 -3.81
N MET A 202 5.89 -7.60 -3.03
CA MET A 202 6.62 -6.58 -2.26
C MET A 202 7.60 -7.20 -1.26
N ALA A 203 7.21 -8.27 -0.56
CA ALA A 203 8.10 -8.99 0.34
C ALA A 203 9.26 -9.66 -0.41
N GLU A 204 9.00 -10.29 -1.57
CA GLU A 204 10.03 -10.89 -2.44
C GLU A 204 11.01 -9.85 -2.98
N GLU A 205 10.55 -8.67 -3.37
CA GLU A 205 11.38 -7.54 -3.82
C GLU A 205 12.32 -7.03 -2.71
N ASN A 206 11.79 -6.87 -1.50
CA ASN A 206 12.60 -6.49 -0.35
C ASN A 206 13.62 -7.59 0.01
N LEU A 207 13.24 -8.87 -0.09
CA LEU A 207 14.12 -9.98 0.23
C LEU A 207 15.27 -10.07 -0.79
N ARG A 208 14.96 -9.97 -2.08
CA ARG A 208 16.00 -9.89 -3.14
C ARG A 208 16.96 -8.73 -2.91
N SER A 209 16.46 -7.58 -2.44
CA SER A 209 17.30 -6.43 -2.14
C SER A 209 18.29 -6.69 -0.99
N LEU A 210 17.94 -7.55 -0.03
CA LEU A 210 18.83 -7.98 1.04
C LEU A 210 19.87 -9.01 0.58
N ASP A 211 19.53 -9.85 -0.39
CA ASP A 211 20.44 -10.89 -0.90
C ASP A 211 21.55 -10.32 -1.79
N VAL A 212 21.34 -9.14 -2.38
CA VAL A 212 22.37 -8.39 -3.11
C VAL A 212 23.36 -7.69 -2.17
N LEU A 213 23.03 -7.53 -0.89
CA LEU A 213 23.95 -6.95 0.09
C LEU A 213 24.92 -8.05 0.59
N PRO A 214 26.25 -7.84 0.51
CA PRO A 214 27.20 -8.84 0.98
C PRO A 214 26.99 -9.08 2.48
N SER A 215 26.82 -10.34 2.86
CA SER A 215 26.84 -10.75 4.27
C SER A 215 28.21 -10.40 4.85
N ALA A 216 28.25 -9.51 5.84
CA ALA A 216 29.48 -9.28 6.59
C ALA A 216 29.90 -10.62 7.21
N SER A 217 31.07 -11.10 6.77
CA SER A 217 31.72 -12.30 7.30
C SER A 217 32.48 -11.96 8.57
#